data_AF-A0AAV2AL01-F1
#
_entry.id   AF-A0AAV2AL01-F1
#
_cell.length_a   1.000
_cell.length_b   1.000
_cell.length_c   1.000
_cell.angle_alpha   90.00
_cell.angle_beta   90.00
_cell.angle_gamma   90.00
#
_symmetry.space_group_name_H-M   'P 1'
#
loop_
_entity.id
_entity.type
_entity.pdbx_description
1 polymer ?
#
loop_
_entity_poly.entity_id
_entity_poly.type
_entity_poly.pdbx_seq_one_letter_code
_entity_poly.pdbx_strand_id
1 'polypeptide(L)'
;FDFSVDSSGEWKHWKYLVPEFVYSPSNGTEYISILVPNIDNVRIDFLINTIAKQGDPVLLLGEPGTAKTVMLKAYTSNFNPENHLSKTVNFSSATTP
;
A
#
# COMPACT_ATOMS: atom_id res chain seq x y z
N PHE A 1 -12.50 -2.56 -13.09
CA PHE A 1 -12.84 -1.43 -12.18
C PHE A 1 -11.82 -0.33 -12.43
N ASP A 2 -12.00 0.44 -13.51
CA ASP A 2 -10.92 1.27 -14.08
C ASP A 2 -11.01 2.75 -13.73
N PHE A 3 -12.01 3.13 -12.93
CA PHE A 3 -12.28 4.50 -12.55
C PHE A 3 -12.48 4.64 -11.03
N SER A 4 -12.08 5.78 -10.50
CA SER A 4 -12.38 6.30 -9.15
C SER A 4 -13.26 7.53 -9.26
N VAL A 5 -14.06 7.82 -8.25
CA VAL A 5 -14.78 9.10 -8.15
C VAL A 5 -13.87 10.12 -7.48
N ASP A 6 -13.68 11.27 -8.11
CA ASP A 6 -12.89 12.36 -7.56
C ASP A 6 -13.71 13.27 -6.61
N SER A 7 -13.07 14.30 -6.05
CA SER A 7 -13.73 15.24 -5.13
C SER A 7 -14.85 16.07 -5.77
N SER A 8 -14.88 16.19 -7.10
CA SER A 8 -15.97 16.82 -7.84
C SER A 8 -17.15 15.87 -8.10
N GLY A 9 -17.00 14.58 -7.78
CA GLY A 9 -18.01 13.55 -8.07
C GLY A 9 -17.89 12.98 -9.48
N GLU A 10 -16.83 13.30 -10.22
CA GLU A 10 -16.63 12.82 -11.59
C GLU A 10 -15.82 11.53 -11.62
N TRP A 11 -16.10 10.69 -12.62
CA TRP A 11 -15.35 9.46 -12.85
C TRP A 11 -14.00 9.77 -13.50
N LYS A 12 -12.92 9.39 -12.82
CA LYS A 12 -11.54 9.58 -13.29
C LYS A 12 -10.82 8.25 -13.37
N HIS A 13 -10.11 8.01 -14.48
CA HIS A 13 -9.37 6.76 -14.67
C HIS A 13 -8.17 6.67 -13.71
N TRP A 14 -7.91 5.51 -13.12
CA TRP A 14 -6.83 5.32 -12.12
C TRP A 14 -5.44 5.67 -12.65
N LYS A 15 -5.21 5.56 -13.97
CA LYS A 15 -3.96 5.96 -14.64
C LYS A 15 -3.51 7.37 -14.26
N TYR A 16 -4.44 8.29 -14.02
CA TYR A 16 -4.11 9.67 -13.63
C TYR A 16 -3.70 9.83 -12.16
N LEU A 17 -3.83 8.77 -11.35
CA LEU A 17 -3.43 8.70 -9.96
C LEU A 17 -2.17 7.85 -9.77
N VAL A 18 -1.66 7.21 -10.82
CA VAL A 18 -0.38 6.48 -10.79
C VAL A 18 0.76 7.50 -10.80
N PRO A 19 1.61 7.55 -9.75
CA PRO A 19 2.78 8.40 -9.75
C PRO A 19 3.72 8.02 -10.91
N GLU A 20 4.37 9.02 -11.49
CA GLU A 20 5.42 8.76 -12.47
C GLU A 20 6.57 8.01 -11.80
N PHE A 21 6.90 6.84 -12.34
CA PHE A 21 8.03 6.06 -11.84
C PHE A 21 9.33 6.63 -12.40
N VAL A 22 10.06 7.38 -11.57
CA VAL A 22 11.41 7.85 -11.91
C VAL A 22 12.42 6.82 -11.41
N TYR A 23 13.03 6.10 -12.35
CA TYR A 23 14.10 5.16 -12.04
C TYR A 23 15.39 5.91 -11.70
N SER A 24 15.79 5.91 -10.43
CA SER A 24 17.04 6.54 -9.95
C SER A 24 17.84 5.56 -9.09
N PRO A 25 18.44 4.51 -9.68
CA PRO A 25 19.26 3.56 -8.92
C PRO A 25 20.54 4.25 -8.43
N SER A 26 20.83 4.15 -7.13
CA SER A 26 22.17 4.41 -6.60
C SER A 26 23.00 3.12 -6.62
N ASN A 27 24.34 3.24 -6.64
CA ASN A 27 25.22 2.09 -6.50
C ASN A 27 24.87 1.31 -5.22
N GLY A 28 24.44 0.05 -5.36
CA GLY A 28 24.01 -0.80 -4.25
C GLY A 28 22.49 -0.98 -4.08
N THR A 29 21.65 -0.42 -4.96
CA THR A 29 20.20 -0.65 -4.93
C THR A 29 19.90 -2.10 -5.32
N GLU A 30 19.35 -2.91 -4.41
CA GLU A 30 18.91 -4.26 -4.71
C GLU A 30 17.75 -4.22 -5.72
N TYR A 31 17.84 -4.99 -6.80
CA TYR A 31 16.80 -5.02 -7.83
C TYR A 31 15.42 -5.40 -7.27
N ILE A 32 15.41 -6.23 -6.21
CA ILE A 32 14.21 -6.68 -5.49
C ILE A 32 13.50 -5.54 -4.74
N SER A 33 14.19 -4.44 -4.41
CA SER A 33 13.57 -3.30 -3.72
C SER A 33 12.91 -2.29 -4.66
N ILE A 34 13.03 -2.46 -5.99
CA ILE A 34 12.44 -1.54 -6.97
C ILE A 34 10.94 -1.86 -7.10
N LEU A 35 10.11 -1.13 -6.35
CA LEU A 35 8.66 -1.18 -6.51
C LEU A 35 8.22 -0.25 -7.63
N VAL A 36 7.76 -0.84 -8.74
CA VAL A 36 7.13 -0.07 -9.80
C VAL A 36 5.68 0.23 -9.38
N PRO A 37 5.29 1.50 -9.21
CA PRO A 37 3.91 1.86 -8.97
C PRO A 37 3.08 1.47 -10.18
N ASN A 38 2.08 0.61 -9.97
CA ASN A 38 1.12 0.21 -10.98
C ASN A 38 -0.30 0.62 -10.55
N ILE A 39 -1.25 0.48 -11.47
CA ILE A 39 -2.65 0.84 -11.22
C ILE A 39 -3.23 0.05 -10.03
N ASP A 40 -2.84 -1.21 -9.85
CA ASP A 40 -3.36 -2.05 -8.77
C ASP A 40 -2.87 -1.59 -7.40
N ASN A 41 -1.62 -1.14 -7.30
CA ASN A 41 -1.07 -0.56 -6.07
C ASN A 41 -1.84 0.71 -5.66
N VAL A 42 -2.13 1.60 -6.63
CA VAL A 42 -2.90 2.82 -6.37
C VAL A 42 -4.32 2.49 -5.89
N ARG A 43 -4.97 1.50 -6.51
CA ARG A 43 -6.30 1.05 -6.10
C ARG A 43 -6.31 0.49 -4.68
N ILE A 44 -5.34 -0.38 -4.38
CA ILE A 44 -5.23 -1.00 -3.05
C ILE A 44 -4.95 0.07 -1.99
N ASP A 45 -4.03 1.00 -2.25
CA ASP A 45 -3.72 2.10 -1.33
C ASP A 45 -4.94 2.99 -1.07
N PHE A 46 -5.69 3.33 -2.12
CA PHE A 46 -6.95 4.06 -1.99
C PHE A 46 -7.97 3.34 -1.09
N LEU A 47 -8.13 2.02 -1.27
CA LEU A 47 -9.05 1.21 -0.47
C LEU A 47 -8.60 1.10 0.99
N ILE A 48 -7.31 0.85 1.23
CA ILE A 48 -6.72 0.82 2.59
C ILE A 48 -7.03 2.16 3.28
N ASN A 49 -6.74 3.27 2.62
CA ASN A 49 -6.96 4.61 3.17
C ASN A 49 -8.44 4.90 3.46
N THR A 50 -9.33 4.44 2.59
CA THR A 50 -10.77 4.67 2.74
C THR A 50 -11.34 3.95 3.97
N ILE A 51 -10.90 2.72 4.23
CA ILE A 51 -11.35 1.94 5.40
C ILE A 51 -10.63 2.42 6.67
N ALA A 52 -9.31 2.57 6.63
CA ALA A 52 -8.53 2.95 7.81
C ALA A 52 -8.91 4.33 8.39
N LYS A 53 -9.33 5.28 7.55
CA LYS A 53 -9.85 6.59 8.00
C LYS A 53 -11.11 6.52 8.84
N GLN A 54 -11.85 5.41 8.76
CA GLN A 54 -13.04 5.17 9.59
C GLN A 54 -12.68 4.57 10.95
N GLY A 55 -11.39 4.22 11.18
CA GLY A 55 -10.94 3.52 12.37
C GLY A 55 -11.11 2.00 12.30
N ASP A 56 -11.55 1.47 11.15
CA ASP A 56 -11.80 0.05 10.96
C ASP A 56 -10.54 -0.72 10.50
N PRO A 57 -10.36 -1.98 10.92
CA PRO A 57 -9.22 -2.80 10.53
C PRO A 57 -9.29 -3.21 9.05
N VAL A 58 -8.12 -3.22 8.40
CA VAL A 58 -7.97 -3.62 6.99
C VAL A 58 -7.22 -4.95 6.87
N LEU A 59 -7.75 -5.87 6.06
CA LEU A 59 -7.12 -7.15 5.74
C LEU A 59 -6.92 -7.29 4.23
N LEU A 60 -5.70 -7.55 3.80
CA LEU A 60 -5.37 -7.86 2.41
C LEU A 60 -5.20 -9.36 2.21
N LEU A 61 -5.93 -9.93 1.24
CA LEU A 61 -5.86 -11.34 0.86
C LEU A 61 -5.19 -11.50 -0.50
N GLY A 62 -4.50 -12.62 -0.72
CA GLY A 62 -3.92 -12.99 -2.01
C GLY A 62 -2.69 -13.90 -1.87
N GLU A 63 -2.13 -14.32 -2.99
CA GLU A 63 -1.01 -15.26 -3.06
C GLU A 63 0.29 -14.71 -2.44
N PRO A 64 1.19 -15.55 -1.91
CA PRO A 64 2.51 -15.10 -1.46
C PRO A 64 3.27 -14.37 -2.57
N GLY A 65 4.05 -13.34 -2.21
CA GLY A 65 4.86 -12.57 -3.19
C GLY A 65 4.14 -11.42 -3.89
N THR A 66 2.83 -11.20 -3.68
CA THR A 66 2.07 -10.13 -4.37
C THR A 66 2.15 -8.74 -3.69
N ALA A 67 3.32 -8.34 -3.19
CA ALA A 67 3.58 -7.03 -2.56
C ALA A 67 2.71 -6.60 -1.35
N LYS A 68 1.74 -7.41 -0.88
CA LYS A 68 0.83 -7.07 0.23
C LYS A 68 1.54 -6.53 1.48
N THR A 69 2.58 -7.22 1.94
CA THR A 69 3.36 -6.82 3.12
C THR A 69 4.05 -5.48 2.92
N VAL A 70 4.56 -5.22 1.72
CA VAL A 70 5.23 -3.97 1.38
C VAL A 70 4.23 -2.82 1.37
N MET A 71 3.06 -3.02 0.76
CA MET A 71 1.99 -2.01 0.70
C MET A 71 1.52 -1.60 2.11
N LEU A 72 1.26 -2.55 3.00
CA LEU A 72 0.86 -2.24 4.38
C LEU A 72 1.96 -1.51 5.16
N LYS A 73 3.22 -1.94 5.03
CA LYS A 73 4.35 -1.26 5.67
C LYS A 73 4.47 0.19 5.18
N ALA A 74 4.42 0.41 3.87
CA ALA A 74 4.46 1.74 3.27
C ALA A 74 3.30 2.63 3.75
N TYR A 75 2.08 2.08 3.85
CA TYR A 75 0.94 2.81 4.38
C TYR A 75 1.17 3.22 5.84
N THR A 76 1.59 2.29 6.70
CA THR A 76 1.83 2.58 8.14
C THR A 76 3.02 3.50 8.38
N SER A 77 4.02 3.53 7.50
CA SER A 77 5.18 4.42 7.64
C SER A 77 4.84 5.90 7.43
N ASN A 78 3.69 6.20 6.82
CA ASN A 78 3.21 7.57 6.63
C ASN A 78 2.55 8.16 7.89
N PHE A 79 2.36 7.38 8.95
CA PHE A 79 1.75 7.86 10.18
C PHE A 79 2.74 8.66 11.04
N ASN A 80 2.22 9.64 11.78
CA ASN A 80 3.03 10.39 12.74
C ASN A 80 3.42 9.47 13.92
N PRO A 81 4.72 9.21 14.14
CA PRO A 81 5.19 8.30 15.19
C PRO A 81 4.93 8.79 16.62
N GLU A 82 4.69 10.09 16.83
CA GLU A 82 4.30 10.62 18.15
C GLU A 82 2.87 10.22 18.53
N ASN A 83 2.01 10.03 17.52
CA ASN A 83 0.59 9.75 17.71
C ASN A 83 0.21 8.29 17.38
N HIS A 84 1.08 7.56 16.67
CA HIS A 84 0.79 6.21 16.17
C HIS A 84 1.96 5.26 16.40
N LEU A 85 1.65 4.10 16.98
CA LEU A 85 2.60 2.99 17.14
C LEU A 85 2.30 1.92 16.08
N SER A 86 3.32 1.49 15.34
CA SER A 86 3.23 0.37 14.40
C SER A 86 4.04 -0.82 14.91
N LYS A 87 3.45 -2.02 14.88
CA LYS A 87 4.12 -3.28 15.24
C LYS A 87 3.81 -4.35 14.20
N THR A 88 4.85 -4.94 13.64
CA THR A 88 4.72 -6.12 12.76
C THR A 88 4.87 -7.38 13.59
N VAL A 89 3.94 -8.32 13.46
CA VAL A 89 3.99 -9.63 14.10
C VAL A 89 3.96 -10.70 13.02
N ASN A 90 4.95 -11.59 13.03
CA ASN A 90 5.02 -12.73 12.12
C ASN A 90 4.52 -13.98 12.84
N PHE A 91 3.57 -14.68 12.23
CA PHE A 91 3.04 -15.94 12.74
C PHE A 91 3.75 -17.11 12.06
N SER A 92 4.00 -18.16 12.84
CA SER A 92 4.45 -19.46 12.34
C SER A 92 3.53 -20.56 12.88
N SER A 93 3.73 -21.79 12.44
CA SER A 93 2.97 -22.94 12.95
C SER A 93 3.16 -23.17 14.46
N ALA A 94 4.22 -22.63 15.06
CA ALA A 94 4.50 -22.72 16.49
C ALA A 94 4.01 -21.50 17.30
N THR A 95 3.40 -20.49 16.68
CA THR A 95 2.91 -19.30 17.39
C THR A 95 1.61 -19.64 18.12
N THR A 96 1.61 -19.50 19.44
CA THR A 96 0.44 -19.70 20.31
C THR A 96 -0.22 -18.37 20.69
N PRO A 97 -1.50 -18.37 21.09
CA PRO A 97 -2.21 -17.19 21.60
C PRO A 97 -1.58 -16.57 22.84
#